data_AF-A0A497HL14-F1
#
_entry.id   AF-A0A497HL14-F1
#
_cell.length_a   1.000
_cell.length_b   1.000
_cell.length_c   1.000
_cell.angle_alpha   90.00
_cell.angle_beta   90.00
_cell.angle_gamma   90.00
#
_symmetry.space_group_name_H-M   'P 1'
#
loop_
_entity.id
_entity.type
_entity.pdbx_description
1 polymer ?
#
loop_
_entity_poly.entity_id
_entity_poly.type
_entity_poly.pdbx_seq_one_letter_code
_entity_poly.pdbx_strand_id
1 'polypeptide(L)'
;MENAGEKRSNIAQNEILDAMRKPETYDEAVSGEIRIKETHISWVFLTGKYAYKVKKPVNFGFLDFTTLEKRKFYCEEEIRVNKPLCGDMYIEVVPINKNKGIKIKGEGETIEYAVKMKEFPQEKIMSFMLKKNEVKNEHIVEIARLLAEFHEKAKTGKGVDEYGSLKQVKFNWIQNFDQTREFKNIVFKKEKFDFIENKIMKFMKNNQRLFERRVEEGRVRECHGDVHSGNIFIVDKIYIFDAIEFNKAFKCSDVAAEIAFLAMDLEFHGRNDFSKLFVENYIELSKDEELLQLLEFYKCYRAYVRAKVTSFK
;
A
#
# COMPACT_ATOMS: atom_id res chain seq x y z
N MET A 1 8.44 23.60 -20.41
CA MET A 1 9.07 23.13 -21.67
C MET A 1 9.59 21.74 -21.40
N GLU A 2 8.90 20.69 -21.85
CA GLU A 2 9.38 19.30 -21.71
C GLU A 2 10.73 19.13 -22.42
N ASN A 3 11.68 18.51 -21.75
CA ASN A 3 13.02 18.29 -22.30
C ASN A 3 12.99 17.16 -23.36
N ALA A 4 13.95 17.14 -24.30
CA ALA A 4 13.96 16.14 -25.40
C ALA A 4 14.04 14.68 -24.90
N GLY A 5 14.62 14.47 -23.71
CA GLY A 5 14.61 13.18 -23.01
C GLY A 5 13.25 12.78 -22.45
N GLU A 6 12.47 13.74 -21.91
CA GLU A 6 11.11 13.51 -21.40
C GLU A 6 10.14 13.18 -22.54
N LYS A 7 10.23 13.89 -23.67
CA LYS A 7 9.41 13.59 -24.86
C LYS A 7 9.68 12.20 -25.43
N ARG A 8 10.95 11.77 -25.51
CA ARG A 8 11.31 10.42 -25.97
C ARG A 8 10.84 9.33 -25.01
N SER A 9 10.94 9.59 -23.70
CA SER A 9 10.42 8.70 -22.65
C SER A 9 8.89 8.55 -22.76
N ASN A 10 8.16 9.65 -22.93
CA ASN A 10 6.69 9.64 -23.06
C ASN A 10 6.23 8.92 -24.33
N ILE A 11 6.94 9.05 -25.45
CA ILE A 11 6.63 8.32 -26.70
C ILE A 11 6.84 6.81 -26.50
N ALA A 12 7.96 6.39 -25.92
CA ALA A 12 8.24 4.98 -25.66
C ALA A 12 7.21 4.35 -24.71
N GLN A 13 6.74 5.09 -23.71
CA GLN A 13 5.70 4.62 -22.78
C GLN A 13 4.34 4.47 -23.45
N ASN A 14 3.95 5.38 -24.34
CA ASN A 14 2.72 5.24 -25.10
C ASN A 14 2.78 4.04 -26.04
N GLU A 15 3.93 3.80 -26.69
CA GLU A 15 4.12 2.59 -27.51
C GLU A 15 3.98 1.29 -26.68
N ILE A 16 4.52 1.27 -25.46
CA ILE A 16 4.37 0.12 -24.55
C ILE A 16 2.90 -0.04 -24.15
N LEU A 17 2.22 1.04 -23.75
CA LEU A 17 0.82 1.00 -23.36
C LEU A 17 -0.07 0.48 -24.50
N ASP A 18 0.16 0.94 -25.73
CA ASP A 18 -0.58 0.51 -26.92
C ASP A 18 -0.28 -0.94 -27.30
N ALA A 19 0.97 -1.38 -27.17
CA ALA A 19 1.33 -2.78 -27.41
C ALA A 19 0.69 -3.71 -26.37
N MET A 20 0.77 -3.35 -25.09
CA MET A 20 0.22 -4.13 -23.99
C MET A 20 -1.32 -4.24 -24.04
N ARG A 21 -2.02 -3.45 -24.87
CA ARG A 21 -3.45 -3.65 -25.15
C ARG A 21 -3.74 -4.83 -26.09
N LYS A 22 -2.72 -5.44 -26.68
CA LYS A 22 -2.85 -6.46 -27.71
C LYS A 22 -2.46 -7.85 -27.20
N PRO A 23 -3.28 -8.89 -27.41
CA PRO A 23 -2.98 -10.24 -26.93
C PRO A 23 -1.63 -10.80 -27.39
N GLU A 24 -1.18 -10.45 -28.59
CA GLU A 24 0.09 -10.94 -29.17
C GLU A 24 1.37 -10.44 -28.47
N THR A 25 1.24 -9.47 -27.55
CA THR A 25 2.35 -8.96 -26.75
C THR A 25 2.71 -9.88 -25.58
N TYR A 26 1.80 -10.73 -25.12
CA TYR A 26 1.98 -11.52 -23.91
C TYR A 26 2.68 -12.86 -24.17
N ASP A 27 3.46 -13.32 -23.17
CA ASP A 27 4.12 -14.62 -23.18
C ASP A 27 3.15 -15.79 -22.91
N GLU A 28 1.97 -15.48 -22.41
CA GLU A 28 0.91 -16.42 -22.03
C GLU A 28 -0.38 -16.12 -22.78
N ALA A 29 -1.24 -17.13 -22.91
CA ALA A 29 -2.55 -16.95 -23.53
C ALA A 29 -3.42 -15.97 -22.72
N VAL A 30 -3.91 -14.94 -23.40
CA VAL A 30 -4.89 -13.99 -22.87
C VAL A 30 -6.28 -14.59 -22.97
N SER A 31 -7.06 -14.53 -21.90
CA SER A 31 -8.44 -14.98 -21.85
C SER A 31 -9.39 -13.79 -21.75
N GLY A 32 -10.08 -13.48 -22.85
CA GLY A 32 -11.03 -12.37 -22.92
C GLY A 32 -10.39 -11.02 -23.25
N GLU A 33 -11.08 -9.94 -22.89
CA GLU A 33 -10.60 -8.57 -23.12
C GLU A 33 -9.53 -8.17 -22.09
N ILE A 34 -8.46 -7.51 -22.56
CA ILE A 34 -7.43 -6.95 -21.69
C ILE A 34 -7.97 -5.69 -21.01
N ARG A 35 -8.19 -5.76 -19.70
CA ARG A 35 -8.63 -4.61 -18.91
C ARG A 35 -7.41 -3.89 -18.32
N ILE A 36 -7.44 -2.56 -18.35
CA ILE A 36 -6.33 -1.75 -17.82
C ILE A 36 -6.81 -1.00 -16.59
N LYS A 37 -6.05 -1.14 -15.50
CA LYS A 37 -6.18 -0.30 -14.32
C LYS A 37 -4.98 0.63 -14.25
N GLU A 38 -5.26 1.92 -14.24
CA GLU A 38 -4.24 2.95 -14.17
C GLU A 38 -4.17 3.56 -12.76
N THR A 39 -2.96 3.68 -12.23
CA THR A 39 -2.66 4.43 -11.00
C THR A 39 -1.77 5.62 -11.33
N HIS A 40 -1.45 6.44 -10.34
CA HIS A 40 -0.50 7.55 -10.52
C HIS A 40 0.91 7.08 -10.92
N ILE A 41 1.29 5.84 -10.58
CA ILE A 41 2.68 5.35 -10.72
C ILE A 41 2.79 4.10 -11.59
N SER A 42 1.68 3.50 -12.05
CA SER A 42 1.70 2.25 -12.80
C SER A 42 0.47 2.05 -13.69
N TRP A 43 0.59 1.16 -14.66
CA TRP A 43 -0.54 0.49 -15.31
C TRP A 43 -0.54 -0.98 -14.92
N VAL A 44 -1.72 -1.54 -14.70
CA VAL A 44 -1.94 -2.97 -14.45
C VAL A 44 -2.82 -3.52 -15.56
N PHE A 45 -2.28 -4.46 -16.33
CA PHE A 45 -2.97 -5.13 -17.42
C PHE A 45 -3.50 -6.47 -16.95
N LEU A 46 -4.81 -6.65 -17.01
CA LEU A 46 -5.54 -7.85 -16.60
C LEU A 46 -5.81 -8.72 -17.84
N THR A 47 -5.26 -9.92 -17.88
CA THR A 47 -5.30 -10.83 -19.05
C THR A 47 -6.15 -12.08 -18.85
N GLY A 48 -6.89 -12.14 -17.74
CA GLY A 48 -7.75 -13.25 -17.34
C GLY A 48 -7.04 -14.24 -16.42
N LYS A 49 -5.85 -14.72 -16.78
CA LYS A 49 -5.05 -15.64 -15.94
C LYS A 49 -3.99 -14.92 -15.11
N TYR A 50 -3.32 -13.94 -15.72
CA TYR A 50 -2.26 -13.18 -15.09
C TYR A 50 -2.54 -11.68 -15.17
N ALA A 51 -1.97 -10.93 -14.25
CA ALA A 51 -1.87 -9.50 -14.33
C ALA A 51 -0.41 -9.08 -14.49
N TYR A 52 -0.19 -8.00 -15.23
CA TYR A 52 1.13 -7.45 -15.50
C TYR A 52 1.14 -5.99 -15.06
N LYS A 53 1.97 -5.64 -14.08
CA LYS A 53 2.11 -4.25 -13.58
C LYS A 53 3.37 -3.61 -14.16
N VAL A 54 3.19 -2.53 -14.91
CA VAL A 54 4.27 -1.72 -15.51
C VAL A 54 4.35 -0.39 -14.77
N LYS A 55 5.53 -0.02 -14.30
CA LYS A 55 5.76 1.24 -13.58
C LYS A 55 5.94 2.41 -14.57
N LYS A 56 5.33 3.55 -14.26
CA LYS A 56 5.47 4.78 -15.05
C LYS A 56 6.80 5.48 -14.75
N PRO A 57 7.43 6.19 -15.72
CA PRO A 57 8.70 6.86 -15.51
C PRO A 57 8.53 8.21 -14.81
N VAL A 58 8.05 8.19 -13.57
CA VAL A 58 7.74 9.39 -12.78
C VAL A 58 8.72 9.59 -11.63
N ASN A 59 8.85 10.84 -11.16
CA ASN A 59 9.53 11.20 -9.92
C ASN A 59 8.64 12.14 -9.12
N PHE A 60 8.24 11.73 -7.92
CA PHE A 60 7.40 12.53 -7.02
C PHE A 60 8.18 13.01 -5.77
N GLY A 61 9.50 12.92 -5.78
CA GLY A 61 10.39 13.25 -4.66
C GLY A 61 10.42 12.17 -3.57
N PHE A 62 9.30 11.48 -3.33
CA PHE A 62 9.21 10.34 -2.41
C PHE A 62 9.35 8.98 -3.10
N LEU A 63 9.39 8.96 -4.44
CA LEU A 63 9.72 7.81 -5.29
C LEU A 63 10.34 8.31 -6.60
N ASP A 64 11.20 7.48 -7.19
CA ASP A 64 11.87 7.78 -8.46
C ASP A 64 11.95 6.54 -9.35
N PHE A 65 11.14 6.54 -10.42
CA PHE A 65 11.03 5.49 -11.44
C PHE A 65 11.56 5.98 -12.80
N THR A 66 12.34 7.06 -12.84
CA THR A 66 12.71 7.75 -14.09
C THR A 66 13.54 6.90 -15.05
N THR A 67 14.44 6.04 -14.53
CA THR A 67 15.29 5.17 -15.36
C THR A 67 14.78 3.73 -15.38
N LEU A 68 15.13 3.01 -16.45
CA LEU A 68 14.76 1.61 -16.62
C LEU A 68 15.32 0.73 -15.49
N GLU A 69 16.54 1.01 -15.03
CA GLU A 69 17.20 0.30 -13.93
C GLU A 69 16.46 0.51 -12.62
N LYS A 70 16.01 1.75 -12.34
CA LYS A 70 15.20 2.05 -11.15
C LYS A 70 13.87 1.31 -11.19
N ARG A 71 13.21 1.27 -12.35
CA ARG A 71 11.94 0.52 -12.50
C ARG A 71 12.15 -0.97 -12.30
N LYS A 72 13.22 -1.55 -12.87
CA LYS A 72 13.59 -2.95 -12.63
C LYS A 72 13.78 -3.22 -11.14
N PHE A 73 14.59 -2.41 -10.46
CA PHE A 73 14.85 -2.54 -9.03
C PHE A 73 13.56 -2.51 -8.21
N TYR A 74 12.65 -1.58 -8.48
CA TYR A 74 11.39 -1.52 -7.73
C TYR A 74 10.39 -2.61 -8.13
N CYS A 75 10.46 -3.17 -9.34
CA CYS A 75 9.71 -4.39 -9.67
C CYS A 75 10.20 -5.59 -8.83
N GLU A 76 11.52 -5.72 -8.65
CA GLU A 76 12.11 -6.77 -7.81
C GLU A 76 11.76 -6.55 -6.32
N GLU A 77 11.84 -5.31 -5.84
CA GLU A 77 11.46 -4.96 -4.47
C GLU A 77 9.97 -5.21 -4.21
N GLU A 78 9.09 -4.92 -5.17
CA GLU A 78 7.65 -5.20 -5.05
C GLU A 78 7.38 -6.68 -4.80
N ILE A 79 8.02 -7.58 -5.55
CA ILE A 79 7.92 -9.03 -5.33
C ILE A 79 8.48 -9.38 -3.94
N ARG A 80 9.64 -8.84 -3.58
CA ARG A 80 10.31 -9.12 -2.30
C ARG A 80 9.42 -8.76 -1.11
N VAL A 81 8.82 -7.57 -1.11
CA VAL A 81 8.04 -7.07 0.04
C VAL A 81 6.67 -7.72 0.15
N ASN A 82 6.05 -8.12 -0.98
CA ASN A 82 4.73 -8.74 -0.95
C ASN A 82 4.78 -10.25 -0.66
N LYS A 83 5.88 -10.93 -0.98
CA LYS A 83 6.03 -12.39 -0.81
C LYS A 83 5.56 -12.95 0.55
N PRO A 84 5.86 -12.32 1.71
CA PRO A 84 5.44 -12.86 3.00
C PRO A 84 3.91 -12.95 3.20
N LEU A 85 3.16 -12.01 2.64
CA LEU A 85 1.70 -11.90 2.83
C LEU A 85 0.88 -12.29 1.58
N CYS A 86 1.55 -12.52 0.45
CA CYS A 86 0.93 -12.89 -0.81
C CYS A 86 1.37 -14.24 -1.37
N GLY A 87 2.34 -14.92 -0.74
CA GLY A 87 2.81 -16.24 -1.16
C GLY A 87 3.15 -16.31 -2.65
N ASP A 88 2.29 -16.96 -3.43
CA ASP A 88 2.43 -17.29 -4.85
C ASP A 88 1.64 -16.36 -5.79
N MET A 89 1.07 -15.26 -5.31
CA MET A 89 0.44 -14.25 -6.18
C MET A 89 1.48 -13.58 -7.08
N TYR A 90 2.61 -13.16 -6.54
CA TYR A 90 3.70 -12.51 -7.29
C TYR A 90 4.64 -13.58 -7.86
N ILE A 91 4.79 -13.61 -9.19
CA ILE A 91 5.47 -14.71 -9.89
C ILE A 91 6.92 -14.33 -10.20
N GLU A 92 7.12 -13.30 -11.01
CA GLU A 92 8.45 -12.88 -11.47
C GLU A 92 8.43 -11.46 -12.07
N VAL A 93 9.62 -10.87 -12.23
CA VAL A 93 9.80 -9.68 -13.06
C VAL A 93 10.11 -10.14 -14.49
N VAL A 94 9.32 -9.68 -15.46
CA VAL A 94 9.48 -10.03 -16.88
C VAL A 94 9.97 -8.85 -17.70
N PRO A 95 10.92 -9.03 -18.64
CA PRO A 95 11.30 -7.99 -19.56
C PRO A 95 10.23 -7.80 -20.64
N ILE A 96 10.09 -6.56 -21.10
CA ILE A 96 9.34 -6.17 -22.29
C ILE A 96 10.38 -5.79 -23.34
N ASN A 97 10.43 -6.56 -24.42
CA ASN A 97 11.46 -6.46 -25.45
C ASN A 97 10.89 -5.84 -26.73
N LYS A 98 11.70 -5.03 -27.41
CA LYS A 98 11.39 -4.42 -28.70
C LYS A 98 12.35 -4.93 -29.78
N ASN A 99 11.76 -5.45 -30.84
CA ASN A 99 12.43 -5.75 -32.11
C ASN A 99 11.48 -5.35 -33.26
N LYS A 100 11.01 -6.31 -34.07
CA LYS A 100 9.95 -6.10 -35.09
C LYS A 100 8.57 -5.78 -34.48
N GLY A 101 8.42 -5.97 -33.17
CA GLY A 101 7.25 -5.65 -32.36
C GLY A 101 7.63 -5.63 -30.88
N ILE A 102 6.65 -5.34 -30.02
CA ILE A 102 6.82 -5.33 -28.56
C ILE A 102 6.21 -6.60 -27.96
N LYS A 103 7.03 -7.36 -27.23
CA LYS A 103 6.62 -8.62 -26.58
C LYS A 103 7.22 -8.78 -25.20
N ILE A 104 6.47 -9.36 -24.29
CA ILE A 104 6.96 -9.87 -23.00
C ILE A 104 7.85 -11.08 -23.28
N LYS A 105 9.05 -11.10 -22.67
CA LYS A 105 10.06 -12.14 -22.90
C LYS A 105 10.35 -12.38 -24.39
N GLY A 106 10.28 -11.31 -25.18
CA GLY A 106 10.55 -11.35 -26.61
C GLY A 106 12.04 -11.28 -26.96
N GLU A 107 12.34 -11.23 -28.25
CA GLU A 107 13.68 -10.94 -28.74
C GLU A 107 13.95 -9.43 -28.79
N GLY A 108 15.22 -9.04 -28.75
CA GLY A 108 15.66 -7.65 -28.94
C GLY A 108 15.93 -6.90 -27.63
N GLU A 109 15.97 -5.57 -27.73
CA GLU A 109 16.32 -4.69 -26.62
C GLU A 109 15.22 -4.69 -25.56
N THR A 110 15.59 -4.84 -24.28
CA THR A 110 14.66 -4.65 -23.17
C THR A 110 14.36 -3.16 -23.01
N ILE A 111 13.12 -2.76 -23.28
CA ILE A 111 12.69 -1.36 -23.19
C ILE A 111 11.90 -1.06 -21.92
N GLU A 112 11.38 -2.08 -21.23
CA GLU A 112 10.64 -1.96 -19.97
C GLU A 112 10.62 -3.28 -19.18
N TYR A 113 10.20 -3.22 -17.92
CA TYR A 113 9.90 -4.39 -17.08
C TYR A 113 8.46 -4.37 -16.58
N ALA A 114 7.89 -5.56 -16.39
CA ALA A 114 6.61 -5.75 -15.70
C ALA A 114 6.75 -6.73 -14.54
N VAL A 115 5.95 -6.53 -13.49
CA VAL A 115 5.72 -7.55 -12.46
C VAL A 115 4.59 -8.45 -12.95
N LYS A 116 4.87 -9.74 -13.20
CA LYS A 116 3.89 -10.76 -13.54
C LYS A 116 3.33 -11.37 -12.25
N MET A 117 2.01 -11.36 -12.12
CA MET A 117 1.28 -11.87 -10.95
C MET A 117 0.02 -12.63 -11.37
N LYS A 118 -0.52 -13.46 -10.48
CA LYS A 118 -1.83 -14.10 -10.69
C LYS A 118 -2.93 -13.05 -10.74
N GLU A 119 -3.82 -13.13 -11.73
CA GLU A 119 -5.04 -12.34 -11.71
C GLU A 119 -6.10 -13.06 -10.88
N PHE A 120 -6.70 -12.35 -9.93
CA PHE A 120 -7.87 -12.82 -9.20
C PHE A 120 -9.13 -12.05 -9.61
N PRO A 121 -10.32 -12.68 -9.50
CA PRO A 121 -11.58 -12.01 -9.75
C PRO A 121 -11.73 -10.78 -8.83
N GLN A 122 -12.04 -9.62 -9.41
CA GLN A 122 -11.98 -8.35 -8.69
C GLN A 122 -13.06 -8.24 -7.60
N GLU A 123 -14.18 -8.94 -7.77
CA GLU A 123 -15.23 -9.09 -6.77
C GLU A 123 -14.77 -9.81 -5.49
N LYS A 124 -13.60 -10.47 -5.53
CA LYS A 124 -12.97 -11.12 -4.37
C LYS A 124 -12.04 -10.21 -3.57
N ILE A 125 -11.90 -8.94 -3.96
CA ILE A 125 -11.29 -7.93 -3.08
C ILE A 125 -12.23 -7.72 -1.88
N MET A 126 -11.67 -7.75 -0.67
CA MET A 126 -12.41 -7.68 0.58
C MET A 126 -13.35 -6.47 0.65
N SER A 127 -12.95 -5.31 0.13
CA SER A 127 -13.82 -4.12 0.07
C SER A 127 -15.11 -4.31 -0.75
N PHE A 128 -15.08 -5.13 -1.81
CA PHE A 128 -16.30 -5.51 -2.56
C PHE A 128 -17.10 -6.57 -1.81
N MET A 129 -16.43 -7.55 -1.22
CA MET A 129 -17.09 -8.59 -0.41
C MET A 129 -17.78 -8.02 0.83
N LEU A 130 -17.21 -7.00 1.47
CA LEU A 130 -17.80 -6.30 2.60
C LEU A 130 -19.15 -5.67 2.20
N LYS A 131 -19.23 -5.03 1.03
CA LYS A 131 -20.48 -4.44 0.52
C LYS A 131 -21.57 -5.49 0.24
N LYS A 132 -21.16 -6.72 -0.05
CA LYS A 132 -22.07 -7.85 -0.29
C LYS A 132 -22.32 -8.72 0.95
N ASN A 133 -21.76 -8.36 2.11
CA ASN A 133 -21.77 -9.16 3.34
C ASN A 133 -21.22 -10.59 3.16
N GLU A 134 -20.23 -10.76 2.29
CA GLU A 134 -19.59 -12.06 2.00
C GLU A 134 -18.35 -12.34 2.87
N VAL A 135 -17.86 -11.34 3.60
CA VAL A 135 -16.76 -11.52 4.57
C VAL A 135 -17.32 -12.13 5.86
N LYS A 136 -16.61 -13.12 6.41
CA LYS A 136 -16.97 -13.86 7.63
C LYS A 136 -15.95 -13.62 8.75
N ASN A 137 -16.33 -13.94 9.99
CA ASN A 137 -15.44 -13.86 11.16
C ASN A 137 -14.11 -14.60 10.94
N GLU A 138 -14.17 -15.80 10.34
CA GLU A 138 -12.99 -16.62 10.04
C GLU A 138 -11.95 -15.89 9.19
N HIS A 139 -12.39 -15.09 8.21
CA HIS A 139 -11.47 -14.29 7.40
C HIS A 139 -10.78 -13.21 8.24
N ILE A 140 -11.50 -12.59 9.17
CA ILE A 140 -10.96 -11.53 10.04
C ILE A 140 -9.92 -12.09 11.00
N VAL A 141 -10.21 -13.24 11.61
CA VAL A 141 -9.28 -13.96 12.50
C VAL A 141 -8.01 -14.36 11.73
N GLU A 142 -8.17 -14.88 10.51
CA GLU A 142 -7.03 -15.28 9.68
C GLU A 142 -6.18 -14.08 9.24
N ILE A 143 -6.77 -12.92 8.91
CA ILE A 143 -6.02 -11.68 8.63
C ILE A 143 -5.21 -11.25 9.86
N ALA A 144 -5.81 -11.28 11.05
CA ALA A 144 -5.11 -10.96 12.30
C ALA A 144 -3.91 -11.90 12.53
N ARG A 145 -4.09 -13.20 12.27
CA ARG A 145 -3.01 -14.20 12.37
C ARG A 145 -1.87 -13.93 11.40
N LEU A 146 -2.18 -13.72 10.11
CA LEU A 146 -1.16 -13.43 9.08
C LEU A 146 -0.36 -12.17 9.42
N LEU A 147 -1.01 -11.11 9.88
CA LEU A 147 -0.34 -9.87 10.25
C LEU A 147 0.50 -10.02 11.52
N ALA A 148 0.02 -10.75 12.54
CA ALA A 148 0.80 -11.02 13.75
C ALA A 148 2.10 -11.78 13.42
N GLU A 149 2.01 -12.85 12.63
CA GLU A 149 3.16 -13.64 12.19
C GLU A 149 4.12 -12.83 11.30
N PHE A 150 3.58 -11.96 10.44
CA PHE A 150 4.37 -11.06 9.62
C PHE A 150 5.13 -10.05 10.47
N HIS A 151 4.46 -9.37 11.40
CA HIS A 151 5.05 -8.36 12.28
C HIS A 151 6.11 -8.94 13.22
N GLU A 152 5.92 -10.16 13.73
CA GLU A 152 6.91 -10.85 14.56
C GLU A 152 8.25 -11.01 13.82
N LYS A 153 8.20 -11.38 12.54
CA LYS A 153 9.36 -11.61 11.66
C LYS A 153 9.88 -10.35 10.99
N ALA A 154 9.10 -9.27 10.97
CA ALA A 154 9.46 -8.02 10.32
C ALA A 154 10.67 -7.36 11.00
N LYS A 155 11.49 -6.70 10.18
CA LYS A 155 12.70 -6.02 10.66
C LYS A 155 12.35 -4.90 11.65
N THR A 156 13.13 -4.79 12.72
CA THR A 156 13.10 -3.70 13.72
C THR A 156 14.52 -3.24 14.03
N GLY A 157 14.71 -2.15 14.79
CA GLY A 157 16.02 -1.62 15.14
C GLY A 157 16.48 -0.44 14.27
N LYS A 158 17.79 -0.20 14.25
CA LYS A 158 18.43 0.90 13.51
C LYS A 158 18.00 0.94 12.03
N GLY A 159 17.56 2.11 11.55
CA GLY A 159 17.03 2.30 10.21
C GLY A 159 15.54 1.97 10.04
N VAL A 160 14.87 1.54 11.12
CA VAL A 160 13.40 1.31 11.19
C VAL A 160 12.81 2.11 12.35
N ASP A 161 13.39 2.03 13.54
CA ASP A 161 12.91 2.64 14.79
C ASP A 161 12.68 4.16 14.69
N GLU A 162 13.52 4.83 13.90
CA GLU A 162 13.47 6.26 13.62
C GLU A 162 12.08 6.71 13.16
N TYR A 163 11.40 5.84 12.39
CA TYR A 163 10.10 6.12 11.79
C TYR A 163 8.93 6.02 12.76
N GLY A 164 9.08 5.27 13.85
CA GLY A 164 8.10 5.20 14.94
C GLY A 164 8.40 6.15 16.10
N SER A 165 9.55 6.83 16.08
CA SER A 165 9.91 7.80 17.11
C SER A 165 8.84 8.90 17.23
N LEU A 166 8.61 9.38 18.46
CA LEU A 166 7.66 10.48 18.68
C LEU A 166 7.97 11.71 17.82
N LYS A 167 9.26 11.99 17.59
CA LYS A 167 9.70 13.08 16.71
C LYS A 167 9.16 12.89 15.29
N GLN A 168 9.30 11.70 14.72
CA GLN A 168 8.82 11.42 13.37
C GLN A 168 7.28 11.38 13.30
N VAL A 169 6.62 10.74 14.27
CA VAL A 169 5.16 10.70 14.37
C VAL A 169 4.58 12.12 14.43
N LYS A 170 5.17 12.99 15.26
CA LYS A 170 4.79 14.40 15.37
C LYS A 170 5.04 15.16 14.07
N PHE A 171 6.18 14.93 13.42
CA PHE A 171 6.49 15.54 12.13
C PHE A 171 5.44 15.19 11.07
N ASN A 172 5.06 13.91 10.97
CA ASN A 172 4.04 13.45 10.02
C ASN A 172 2.68 14.11 10.26
N TRP A 173 2.26 14.25 11.53
CA TRP A 173 1.03 14.97 11.88
C TRP A 173 1.09 16.45 11.50
N ILE A 174 2.18 17.15 11.83
CA ILE A 174 2.35 18.56 11.49
C ILE A 174 2.31 18.75 9.96
N GLN A 175 3.01 17.92 9.21
CA GLN A 175 2.96 17.95 7.73
C GLN A 175 1.54 17.74 7.20
N ASN A 176 0.77 16.80 7.77
CA ASN A 176 -0.63 16.61 7.40
C ASN A 176 -1.48 17.85 7.69
N PHE A 177 -1.32 18.49 8.85
CA PHE A 177 -2.04 19.71 9.20
C PHE A 177 -1.66 20.89 8.30
N ASP A 178 -0.38 21.06 8.00
CA ASP A 178 0.09 22.18 7.18
C ASP A 178 -0.37 22.05 5.73
N GLN A 179 -0.27 20.86 5.14
CA GLN A 179 -0.74 20.58 3.78
C GLN A 179 -2.25 20.72 3.61
N THR A 180 -3.02 20.60 4.69
CA THR A 180 -4.48 20.72 4.67
C THR A 180 -5.00 22.06 5.21
N ARG A 181 -4.10 22.92 5.70
CA ARG A 181 -4.44 24.21 6.32
C ARG A 181 -5.12 25.15 5.33
N GLU A 182 -4.76 25.09 4.06
CA GLU A 182 -5.35 25.90 2.99
C GLU A 182 -6.71 25.35 2.51
N PHE A 183 -6.98 24.06 2.78
CA PHE A 183 -8.27 23.42 2.48
C PHE A 183 -9.28 23.54 3.63
N LYS A 184 -9.00 24.45 4.59
CA LYS A 184 -9.94 24.82 5.66
C LYS A 184 -11.25 25.30 5.05
N ASN A 185 -12.36 24.74 5.53
CA ASN A 185 -13.75 24.93 5.06
C ASN A 185 -14.16 24.19 3.77
N ILE A 186 -13.24 23.48 3.10
CA ILE A 186 -13.60 22.58 1.98
C ILE A 186 -13.71 21.14 2.50
N VAL A 187 -12.75 20.70 3.31
CA VAL A 187 -12.65 19.31 3.80
C VAL A 187 -13.11 19.20 5.24
N PHE A 188 -12.76 20.19 6.06
CA PHE A 188 -13.12 20.26 7.47
C PHE A 188 -13.64 21.66 7.80
N LYS A 189 -14.74 21.72 8.57
CA LYS A 189 -15.08 22.95 9.31
C LYS A 189 -13.91 23.31 10.23
N LYS A 190 -13.57 24.59 10.31
CA LYS A 190 -12.43 25.09 11.10
C LYS A 190 -12.42 24.55 12.53
N GLU A 191 -13.58 24.50 13.20
CA GLU A 191 -13.69 24.06 14.59
C GLU A 191 -13.30 22.57 14.75
N LYS A 192 -13.63 21.73 13.76
CA LYS A 192 -13.23 20.31 13.76
C LYS A 192 -11.72 20.16 13.52
N PHE A 193 -11.15 20.95 12.62
CA PHE A 193 -9.70 20.95 12.37
C PHE A 193 -8.94 21.31 13.66
N ASP A 194 -9.29 22.45 14.26
CA ASP A 194 -8.62 22.95 15.47
C ASP A 194 -8.82 21.99 16.65
N PHE A 195 -9.98 21.33 16.75
CA PHE A 195 -10.21 20.28 17.74
C PHE A 195 -9.28 19.07 17.56
N ILE A 196 -9.15 18.56 16.34
CA ILE A 196 -8.29 17.40 16.04
C ILE A 196 -6.83 17.76 16.32
N GLU A 197 -6.34 18.89 15.80
CA GLU A 197 -4.97 19.36 16.00
C GLU A 197 -4.64 19.44 17.50
N ASN A 198 -5.49 20.09 18.29
CA ASN A 198 -5.29 20.20 19.73
C ASN A 198 -5.31 18.84 20.47
N LYS A 199 -6.24 17.94 20.12
CA LYS A 199 -6.34 16.61 20.74
C LYS A 199 -5.12 15.75 20.45
N ILE A 200 -4.67 15.72 19.19
CA ILE A 200 -3.51 14.95 18.74
C ILE A 200 -2.22 15.47 19.40
N MET A 201 -2.03 16.79 19.43
CA MET A 201 -0.85 17.39 20.06
C MET A 201 -0.82 17.14 21.57
N LYS A 202 -1.98 17.22 22.25
CA LYS A 202 -2.08 16.90 23.68
C LYS A 202 -1.84 15.41 23.95
N PHE A 203 -2.37 14.51 23.12
CA PHE A 203 -2.15 13.07 23.23
C PHE A 203 -0.65 12.74 23.14
N MET A 204 0.05 13.26 22.12
CA MET A 204 1.49 13.07 21.97
C MET A 204 2.28 13.64 23.15
N LYS A 205 1.92 14.83 23.66
CA LYS A 205 2.58 15.44 24.82
C LYS A 205 2.42 14.61 26.10
N ASN A 206 1.25 14.01 26.30
CA ASN A 206 0.93 13.26 27.52
C ASN A 206 1.43 11.81 27.49
N ASN A 207 1.69 11.26 26.30
CA ASN A 207 2.06 9.84 26.13
C ASN A 207 3.48 9.66 25.58
N GLN A 208 4.40 10.59 25.86
CA GLN A 208 5.77 10.52 25.31
C GLN A 208 6.48 9.21 25.66
N ARG A 209 6.38 8.79 26.93
CA ARG A 209 6.96 7.52 27.39
C ARG A 209 6.36 6.30 26.70
N LEU A 210 5.08 6.36 26.31
CA LEU A 210 4.46 5.27 25.56
C LEU A 210 5.17 5.11 24.21
N PHE A 211 5.29 6.17 23.41
CA PHE A 211 6.00 6.10 22.11
C PHE A 211 7.47 5.67 22.25
N GLU A 212 8.17 6.11 23.30
CA GLU A 212 9.54 5.66 23.58
C GLU A 212 9.58 4.16 23.88
N ARG A 213 8.70 3.66 24.75
CA ARG A 213 8.61 2.22 25.05
C ARG A 213 8.31 1.40 23.81
N ARG A 214 7.40 1.86 22.94
CA ARG A 214 7.11 1.17 21.67
C ARG A 214 8.37 0.97 20.83
N VAL A 215 9.26 1.96 20.79
CA VAL A 215 10.55 1.85 20.11
C VAL A 215 11.47 0.88 20.86
N GLU A 216 11.64 1.05 22.17
CA GLU A 216 12.50 0.21 23.03
C GLU A 216 12.14 -1.28 22.96
N GLU A 217 10.84 -1.60 22.87
CA GLU A 217 10.31 -2.96 22.79
C GLU A 217 10.26 -3.52 21.35
N GLY A 218 10.80 -2.78 20.38
CA GLY A 218 10.83 -3.21 18.98
C GLY A 218 9.43 -3.35 18.37
N ARG A 219 8.47 -2.51 18.77
CA ARG A 219 7.13 -2.46 18.16
C ARG A 219 7.09 -1.65 16.87
N VAL A 220 8.17 -0.92 16.58
CA VAL A 220 8.39 -0.27 15.29
C VAL A 220 9.02 -1.26 14.32
N ARG A 221 8.32 -1.55 13.22
CA ARG A 221 8.66 -2.62 12.28
C ARG A 221 8.63 -2.11 10.84
N GLU A 222 9.34 -2.78 9.95
CA GLU A 222 9.17 -2.64 8.50
C GLU A 222 7.88 -3.36 8.09
N CYS A 223 6.74 -2.69 8.25
CA CYS A 223 5.41 -3.25 8.03
C CYS A 223 5.03 -3.28 6.52
N HIS A 224 3.77 -3.60 6.20
CA HIS A 224 3.25 -3.54 4.82
C HIS A 224 3.06 -2.08 4.36
N GLY A 225 2.63 -1.20 5.25
CA GLY A 225 2.45 0.24 5.04
C GLY A 225 1.07 0.68 4.53
N ASP A 226 0.27 -0.26 4.00
CA ASP A 226 -1.00 0.04 3.30
C ASP A 226 -2.09 -1.04 3.47
N VAL A 227 -2.23 -1.58 4.68
CA VAL A 227 -3.20 -2.65 4.97
C VAL A 227 -4.61 -2.06 5.14
N HIS A 228 -5.42 -2.17 4.10
CA HIS A 228 -6.85 -1.86 4.11
C HIS A 228 -7.62 -2.85 3.23
N SER A 229 -8.95 -2.92 3.34
CA SER A 229 -9.76 -3.94 2.65
C SER A 229 -9.72 -3.87 1.11
N GLY A 230 -9.20 -2.78 0.54
CA GLY A 230 -8.95 -2.66 -0.90
C GLY A 230 -7.73 -3.45 -1.38
N ASN A 231 -6.81 -3.74 -0.46
CA ASN A 231 -5.54 -4.41 -0.69
C ASN A 231 -5.54 -5.84 -0.13
N ILE A 232 -6.73 -6.44 0.01
CA ILE A 232 -6.90 -7.81 0.51
C ILE A 232 -7.78 -8.59 -0.47
N PHE A 233 -7.29 -9.70 -0.99
CA PHE A 233 -8.10 -10.71 -1.69
C PHE A 233 -8.47 -11.85 -0.75
N ILE A 234 -9.72 -12.31 -0.84
CA ILE A 234 -10.21 -13.52 -0.18
C ILE A 234 -10.73 -14.47 -1.25
N VAL A 235 -9.89 -15.45 -1.61
CA VAL A 235 -10.17 -16.42 -2.68
C VAL A 235 -10.13 -17.85 -2.12
N ASP A 236 -9.13 -18.66 -2.46
CA ASP A 236 -8.81 -19.92 -1.79
C ASP A 236 -8.13 -19.69 -0.43
N LYS A 237 -7.35 -18.62 -0.33
CA LYS A 237 -6.74 -18.10 0.90
C LYS A 237 -6.73 -16.57 0.88
N ILE A 238 -6.14 -15.99 1.92
CA ILE A 238 -6.02 -14.54 2.07
C ILE A 238 -4.70 -14.07 1.48
N TYR A 239 -4.76 -13.02 0.69
CA TYR A 239 -3.60 -12.34 0.12
C TYR A 239 -3.68 -10.86 0.46
N ILE A 240 -2.69 -10.33 1.19
CA ILE A 240 -2.58 -8.90 1.53
C ILE A 240 -1.48 -8.31 0.63
N PHE A 241 -1.89 -7.58 -0.41
CA PHE A 241 -1.05 -7.20 -1.55
C PHE A 241 -0.82 -5.70 -1.65
N ASP A 242 0.07 -5.29 -2.57
CA ASP A 242 0.45 -3.88 -2.78
C ASP A 242 1.15 -3.24 -1.57
N ALA A 243 2.01 -4.02 -0.89
CA ALA A 243 2.92 -3.51 0.12
C ALA A 243 3.88 -2.46 -0.47
N ILE A 244 4.12 -1.37 0.27
CA ILE A 244 4.87 -0.22 -0.23
C ILE A 244 6.37 -0.58 -0.39
N GLU A 245 6.85 -0.57 -1.63
CA GLU A 245 8.21 -0.99 -1.98
C GLU A 245 9.22 0.16 -2.06
N PHE A 246 8.74 1.41 -2.23
CA PHE A 246 9.59 2.53 -2.64
C PHE A 246 9.97 3.53 -1.55
N ASN A 247 9.31 3.52 -0.39
CA ASN A 247 9.58 4.50 0.66
C ASN A 247 9.46 3.93 2.08
N LYS A 248 10.58 3.89 2.80
CA LYS A 248 10.64 3.43 4.18
C LYS A 248 9.76 4.24 5.13
N ALA A 249 9.63 5.56 4.92
CA ALA A 249 8.79 6.40 5.77
C ALA A 249 7.30 6.04 5.70
N PHE A 250 6.88 5.28 4.68
CA PHE A 250 5.50 4.85 4.53
C PHE A 250 5.25 3.41 5.01
N LYS A 251 6.29 2.56 5.06
CA LYS A 251 6.17 1.18 5.55
C LYS A 251 6.74 0.93 6.95
N CYS A 252 7.78 1.65 7.36
CA CYS A 252 8.33 1.55 8.69
C CYS A 252 7.43 2.33 9.66
N SER A 253 6.79 1.64 10.59
CA SER A 253 5.90 2.28 11.57
C SER A 253 5.71 1.40 12.79
N ASP A 254 5.11 1.96 13.84
CA ASP A 254 4.56 1.14 14.92
C ASP A 254 3.51 0.18 14.35
N VAL A 255 3.56 -1.09 14.71
CA VAL A 255 2.55 -2.09 14.29
C VAL A 255 1.12 -1.67 14.64
N ALA A 256 0.92 -0.91 15.72
CA ALA A 256 -0.37 -0.32 16.08
C ALA A 256 -0.92 0.59 14.97
N ALA A 257 -0.06 1.28 14.22
CA ALA A 257 -0.46 2.14 13.11
C ALA A 257 -0.93 1.37 11.87
N GLU A 258 -0.44 0.15 11.66
CA GLU A 258 -0.88 -0.76 10.60
C GLU A 258 -2.21 -1.41 10.97
N ILE A 259 -2.33 -1.94 12.19
CA ILE A 259 -3.58 -2.53 12.71
C ILE A 259 -4.70 -1.50 12.78
N ALA A 260 -4.41 -0.29 13.24
CA ALA A 260 -5.38 0.79 13.24
C ALA A 260 -5.89 1.14 11.84
N PHE A 261 -5.11 0.90 10.79
CA PHE A 261 -5.52 1.24 9.44
C PHE A 261 -6.65 0.33 8.95
N LEU A 262 -6.48 -0.99 9.07
CA LEU A 262 -7.53 -1.93 8.69
C LEU A 262 -8.74 -1.80 9.63
N ALA A 263 -8.53 -1.60 10.93
CA ALA A 263 -9.62 -1.36 11.88
C ALA A 263 -10.47 -0.14 11.49
N MET A 264 -9.83 1.00 11.18
CA MET A 264 -10.51 2.20 10.70
C MET A 264 -11.24 1.95 9.36
N ASP A 265 -10.63 1.22 8.44
CA ASP A 265 -11.22 0.90 7.14
C ASP A 265 -12.46 -0.01 7.29
N LEU A 266 -12.43 -0.99 8.19
CA LEU A 266 -13.60 -1.82 8.54
C LEU A 266 -14.74 -0.98 9.14
N GLU A 267 -14.42 -0.05 10.04
CA GLU A 267 -15.38 0.89 10.62
C GLU A 267 -15.98 1.83 9.56
N PHE A 268 -15.17 2.31 8.62
CA PHE A 268 -15.63 3.08 7.47
C PHE A 268 -16.64 2.29 6.62
N HIS A 269 -16.46 0.97 6.52
CA HIS A 269 -17.39 0.05 5.88
C HIS A 269 -18.58 -0.38 6.77
N GLY A 270 -18.75 0.23 7.95
CA GLY A 270 -19.84 -0.06 8.88
C GLY A 270 -19.66 -1.34 9.69
N ARG A 271 -18.50 -1.99 9.63
CA ARG A 271 -18.19 -3.27 10.28
C ARG A 271 -17.38 -3.10 11.56
N ASN A 272 -17.99 -2.41 12.52
CA ASN A 272 -17.43 -2.24 13.88
C ASN A 272 -17.21 -3.58 14.59
N ASP A 273 -18.08 -4.56 14.31
CA ASP A 273 -17.95 -5.93 14.79
C ASP A 273 -16.67 -6.59 14.29
N PHE A 274 -16.33 -6.42 13.00
CA PHE A 274 -15.08 -6.93 12.44
C PHE A 274 -13.86 -6.15 12.89
N SER A 275 -13.96 -4.82 13.03
CA SER A 275 -12.87 -4.01 13.59
C SER A 275 -12.49 -4.50 14.99
N LYS A 276 -13.49 -4.70 15.86
CA LYS A 276 -13.29 -5.22 17.21
C LYS A 276 -12.68 -6.63 17.18
N LEU A 277 -13.28 -7.55 16.42
CA LEU A 277 -12.80 -8.93 16.29
C LEU A 277 -11.35 -8.99 15.80
N PHE A 278 -11.02 -8.17 14.80
CA PHE A 278 -9.67 -8.07 14.23
C PHE A 278 -8.63 -7.63 15.27
N VAL A 279 -8.91 -6.54 15.98
CA VAL A 279 -8.00 -5.98 16.98
C VAL A 279 -7.83 -6.94 18.15
N GLU A 280 -8.92 -7.54 18.65
CA GLU A 280 -8.88 -8.51 19.76
C GLU A 280 -8.00 -9.72 19.43
N ASN A 281 -8.19 -10.32 18.24
CA ASN A 281 -7.39 -11.47 17.81
C ASN A 281 -5.92 -11.08 17.60
N TYR A 282 -5.64 -9.90 17.04
CA TYR A 282 -4.27 -9.46 16.87
C TYR A 282 -3.56 -9.27 18.22
N ILE A 283 -4.22 -8.65 19.20
CA ILE A 283 -3.66 -8.47 20.56
C ILE A 283 -3.44 -9.82 21.23
N GLU A 284 -4.39 -10.74 21.12
CA GLU A 284 -4.27 -12.08 21.70
C GLU A 284 -3.04 -12.82 21.16
N LEU A 285 -2.77 -12.71 19.85
CA LEU A 285 -1.63 -13.37 19.22
C LEU A 285 -0.30 -12.66 19.49
N SER A 286 -0.27 -11.34 19.40
CA SER A 286 0.95 -10.52 19.55
C SER A 286 1.31 -10.18 20.99
N LYS A 287 0.41 -10.46 21.94
CA LYS A 287 0.49 -10.07 23.36
C LYS A 287 0.75 -8.58 23.58
N ASP A 288 0.24 -7.76 22.66
CA ASP A 288 0.46 -6.32 22.63
C ASP A 288 -0.75 -5.54 23.16
N GLU A 289 -0.94 -5.56 24.48
CA GLU A 289 -2.08 -4.87 25.11
C GLU A 289 -1.97 -3.33 25.02
N GLU A 290 -0.74 -2.79 24.99
CA GLU A 290 -0.51 -1.34 24.89
C GLU A 290 -0.97 -0.75 23.56
N LEU A 291 -1.15 -1.58 22.52
CA LEU A 291 -1.74 -1.18 21.24
C LEU A 291 -3.08 -0.46 21.41
N LEU A 292 -3.92 -0.89 22.36
CA LEU A 292 -5.23 -0.28 22.62
C LEU A 292 -5.13 1.20 23.00
N GLN A 293 -4.03 1.62 23.65
CA GLN A 293 -3.82 3.01 24.03
C GLN A 293 -3.51 3.89 22.80
N LEU A 294 -2.99 3.31 21.72
CA LEU A 294 -2.61 3.99 20.48
C LEU A 294 -3.64 3.83 19.35
N LEU A 295 -4.57 2.88 19.48
CA LEU A 295 -5.49 2.50 18.41
C LEU A 295 -6.28 3.69 17.87
N GLU A 296 -6.97 4.44 18.73
CA GLU A 296 -7.78 5.58 18.30
C GLU A 296 -6.94 6.73 17.74
N PHE A 297 -5.73 6.92 18.27
CA PHE A 297 -4.78 7.90 17.74
C PHE A 297 -4.39 7.58 16.29
N TYR A 298 -4.06 6.32 16.01
CA TYR A 298 -3.67 5.91 14.66
C TYR A 298 -4.86 5.71 13.70
N LYS A 299 -6.04 5.33 14.19
CA LYS A 299 -7.27 5.35 13.38
C LYS A 299 -7.55 6.77 12.91
N CYS A 300 -7.45 7.75 13.82
CA CYS A 300 -7.59 9.16 13.49
C CYS A 300 -6.54 9.59 12.44
N TYR A 301 -5.28 9.20 12.60
CA TYR A 301 -4.22 9.48 11.62
C TYR A 301 -4.57 8.97 10.22
N ARG A 302 -4.97 7.69 10.12
CA ARG A 302 -5.29 7.06 8.83
C ARG A 302 -6.55 7.66 8.19
N ALA A 303 -7.59 7.93 8.98
CA ALA A 303 -8.78 8.65 8.50
C ALA A 303 -8.42 10.05 7.97
N TYR A 304 -7.54 10.78 8.68
CA TYR A 304 -7.08 12.10 8.28
C TYR A 304 -6.28 12.07 6.97
N VAL A 305 -5.35 11.11 6.84
CA VAL A 305 -4.57 10.93 5.60
C VAL A 305 -5.48 10.60 4.42
N ARG A 306 -6.49 9.73 4.58
CA ARG A 306 -7.46 9.43 3.51
C ARG A 306 -8.28 10.66 3.11
N ALA A 307 -8.74 11.45 4.08
CA ALA A 307 -9.43 12.71 3.80
C ALA A 307 -8.53 13.66 3.00
N LYS A 308 -7.28 13.85 3.43
CA LYS A 308 -6.28 14.67 2.73
C LYS A 308 -6.10 14.21 1.28
N VAL A 309 -5.78 12.92 1.07
CA VAL A 309 -5.52 12.38 -0.28
C VAL A 309 -6.74 12.51 -1.19
N THR A 310 -7.95 12.32 -0.65
CA THR A 310 -9.20 12.50 -1.41
C THR A 310 -9.41 13.95 -1.82
N SER A 311 -8.91 14.91 -1.03
CA SER A 311 -9.07 16.35 -1.29
C SER A 311 -8.12 16.90 -2.36
N PHE A 312 -7.11 16.12 -2.75
CA PHE A 312 -6.21 16.44 -3.85
C PHE A 312 -6.67 15.90 -5.21
N LYS A 313 -7.82 15.20 -5.24
CA LYS A 313 -8.48 14.74 -6.46
C LYS A 313 -9.50 15.77 -6.92
#